data_AF-A0A2G2DQP5-F1
#
_entry.id   AF-A0A2G2DQP5-F1
#
_cell.length_a   1.000
_cell.length_b   1.000
_cell.length_c   1.000
_cell.angle_alpha   90.00
_cell.angle_beta   90.00
_cell.angle_gamma   90.00
#
_symmetry.space_group_name_H-M   'P 1'
#
loop_
_entity.id
_entity.type
_entity.pdbx_description
1 polymer ?
#
loop_
_entity_poly.entity_id
_entity_poly.type
_entity_poly.pdbx_seq_one_letter_code
_entity_poly.pdbx_strand_id
1 'polypeptide(L)'
;MSSIVSFIGWHDSGKTTLVCQVVIELKKLGYRVAVIKSSNDSGIAFDTEGTDTYKHKAAGADSVMLVTPDQMILQTGKSDLSLRTLAHRYFPDVDIVIGEGFKRARGISKIEVFRDDDQKLRDEVHGVIAVATNIDRVAGNYVFRLDEAREIALFIEKRFLTKKNGGEITALLVNGNKIPIKEFIQEALAGTIEGFVKTLKISDNIEEIEVRIRLEGFGNKSGK
;
A
#
# COMPACT_ATOMS: atom_id res chain seq x y z
N MET A 1 6.35 -8.92 -3.46
CA MET A 1 5.27 -8.08 -2.85
C MET A 1 5.84 -6.74 -2.41
N SER A 2 5.10 -5.66 -2.66
CA SER A 2 5.43 -4.29 -2.30
C SER A 2 5.57 -4.08 -0.78
N SER A 3 6.65 -3.41 -0.37
CA SER A 3 6.79 -2.89 1.00
C SER A 3 5.80 -1.74 1.21
N ILE A 4 5.42 -1.46 2.47
CA ILE A 4 4.45 -0.39 2.78
C ILE A 4 4.95 0.44 3.96
N VAL A 5 5.01 1.76 3.77
CA VAL A 5 5.34 2.74 4.82
C VAL A 5 4.32 3.87 4.77
N SER A 6 3.80 4.31 5.92
CA SER A 6 2.87 5.42 5.98
C SER A 6 3.50 6.68 6.58
N PHE A 7 3.20 7.84 6.00
CA PHE A 7 3.49 9.14 6.59
C PHE A 7 2.24 9.62 7.32
N ILE A 8 2.38 9.96 8.60
CA ILE A 8 1.30 10.44 9.46
C ILE A 8 1.57 11.85 9.98
N GLY A 9 0.56 12.49 10.58
CA GLY A 9 0.63 13.86 11.11
C GLY A 9 -0.69 14.57 10.92
N TRP A 10 -0.87 15.72 11.55
CA TRP A 10 -2.06 16.56 11.39
C TRP A 10 -2.12 17.27 10.04
N HIS A 11 -3.26 17.91 9.76
CA HIS A 11 -3.38 18.83 8.63
C HIS A 11 -2.30 19.91 8.76
N ASP A 12 -1.78 20.38 7.62
CA ASP A 12 -0.73 21.42 7.56
C ASP A 12 0.64 21.08 8.20
N SER A 13 0.88 19.80 8.52
CA SER A 13 2.21 19.34 8.98
C SER A 13 3.32 19.40 7.93
N GLY A 14 3.02 19.75 6.67
CA GLY A 14 3.96 19.66 5.54
C GLY A 14 4.15 18.25 4.97
N LYS A 15 3.33 17.29 5.41
CA LYS A 15 3.45 15.88 5.04
C LYS A 15 3.31 15.61 3.54
N THR A 16 2.36 16.26 2.86
CA THR A 16 2.19 16.07 1.41
C THR A 16 3.44 16.52 0.65
N THR A 17 4.04 17.66 1.04
CA THR A 17 5.30 18.15 0.46
C THR A 17 6.43 17.15 0.69
N LEU A 18 6.61 16.68 1.93
CA LEU A 18 7.65 15.71 2.27
C LEU A 18 7.46 14.38 1.52
N VAL A 19 6.23 13.87 1.43
CA VAL A 19 5.91 12.64 0.69
C VAL A 19 6.28 12.79 -0.78
N CYS A 20 5.92 13.90 -1.43
CA CYS A 20 6.30 14.16 -2.83
C CYS A 20 7.82 14.14 -3.01
N GLN A 21 8.57 14.77 -2.11
CA GLN A 21 10.04 14.79 -2.17
C GLN A 21 10.65 13.40 -1.95
N VAL A 22 10.15 12.64 -0.97
CA VAL A 22 10.61 11.26 -0.73
C VAL A 22 10.29 10.36 -1.93
N VAL A 23 9.13 10.52 -2.56
CA VAL A 23 8.79 9.80 -3.79
C VAL A 23 9.80 10.13 -4.89
N ILE A 24 10.14 11.40 -5.10
CA ILE A 24 11.17 11.80 -6.07
C ILE A 24 12.51 11.11 -5.78
N GLU A 25 12.96 11.10 -4.53
CA GLU A 25 14.24 10.46 -4.14
C GLU A 25 14.20 8.93 -4.32
N LEU A 26 13.11 8.26 -3.94
CA LEU A 26 12.92 6.82 -4.19
C LEU A 26 12.89 6.49 -5.70
N LYS A 27 12.28 7.35 -6.51
CA LYS A 27 12.30 7.22 -7.98
C LYS A 27 13.72 7.40 -8.55
N LYS A 28 14.52 8.34 -8.02
CA LYS A 28 15.94 8.51 -8.41
C LYS A 28 16.79 7.29 -8.05
N LEU A 29 16.46 6.58 -6.98
CA LEU A 29 17.08 5.30 -6.59
C LEU A 29 16.63 4.11 -7.46
N GLY A 30 15.71 4.31 -8.41
CA GLY A 30 15.28 3.29 -9.36
C GLY A 30 14.08 2.45 -8.93
N TYR A 31 13.39 2.82 -7.84
CA TYR A 31 12.23 2.07 -7.36
C TYR A 31 10.93 2.42 -8.10
N ARG A 32 10.03 1.43 -8.21
CA ARG A 32 8.63 1.62 -8.55
C ARG A 32 7.86 1.96 -7.27
N VAL A 33 7.19 3.11 -7.27
CA VAL A 33 6.55 3.68 -6.09
C VAL A 33 5.08 3.97 -6.41
N ALA A 34 4.18 3.53 -5.53
CA ALA A 34 2.78 3.98 -5.53
C ALA A 34 2.50 4.81 -4.28
N VAL A 35 1.49 5.68 -4.35
CA VAL A 35 0.99 6.45 -3.21
C VAL A 35 -0.48 6.15 -3.01
N ILE A 36 -0.88 5.85 -1.77
CA ILE A 36 -2.27 5.75 -1.37
C ILE A 36 -2.53 6.83 -0.32
N LYS A 37 -3.44 7.74 -0.61
CA LYS A 37 -3.82 8.82 0.31
C LYS A 37 -5.15 8.50 0.99
N SER A 38 -5.21 8.72 2.30
CA SER A 38 -6.46 8.72 3.08
C SER A 38 -6.83 10.15 3.42
N SER A 39 -8.06 10.55 3.10
CA SER A 39 -8.67 11.80 3.60
C SER A 39 -9.95 11.50 4.39
N ASN A 40 -10.33 12.42 5.28
CA ASN A 40 -11.63 12.44 5.93
C ASN A 40 -12.65 13.28 5.14
N ASP A 41 -12.23 13.97 4.08
CA ASP A 41 -13.10 14.79 3.25
C ASP A 41 -14.11 13.90 2.49
N SER A 42 -15.35 14.37 2.39
CA SER A 42 -16.41 13.72 1.63
C SER A 42 -16.75 14.53 0.37
N GLY A 43 -17.35 13.88 -0.62
CA GLY A 43 -17.79 14.56 -1.85
C GLY A 43 -16.68 14.97 -2.81
N ILE A 44 -15.49 14.35 -2.72
CA ILE A 44 -14.40 14.61 -3.66
C ILE A 44 -14.80 14.14 -5.06
N ALA A 45 -14.97 15.09 -5.99
CA ALA A 45 -15.22 14.81 -7.40
C ALA A 45 -13.90 14.64 -8.15
N PHE A 46 -13.67 13.43 -8.66
CA PHE A 46 -12.57 13.12 -9.58
C PHE A 46 -13.03 13.00 -11.04
N ASP A 47 -14.33 13.18 -11.29
CA ASP A 47 -14.93 13.23 -12.63
C ASP A 47 -15.59 14.58 -12.86
N THR A 48 -15.80 14.90 -14.13
CA THR A 48 -16.54 16.09 -14.56
C THR A 48 -17.98 15.70 -14.89
N GLU A 49 -18.95 16.49 -14.44
CA GLU A 49 -20.35 16.26 -14.81
C GLU A 49 -20.54 16.30 -16.33
N GLY A 50 -21.30 15.33 -16.86
CA GLY A 50 -21.59 15.22 -18.30
C GLY A 50 -20.62 14.35 -19.10
N THR A 51 -19.50 13.90 -18.53
CA THR A 51 -18.64 12.87 -19.15
C THR A 51 -19.37 11.51 -19.20
N ASP A 52 -18.91 10.60 -20.07
CA ASP A 52 -19.53 9.28 -20.17
C ASP A 52 -19.28 8.44 -18.91
N THR A 53 -18.12 8.62 -18.25
CA THR A 53 -17.83 8.00 -16.96
C THR A 53 -18.78 8.49 -15.86
N TYR A 54 -19.13 9.78 -15.86
CA TYR A 54 -20.14 10.34 -14.96
C TYR A 54 -21.52 9.74 -15.23
N LYS A 55 -21.93 9.65 -16.50
CA LYS A 55 -23.22 9.05 -16.89
C LYS A 55 -23.33 7.59 -16.45
N HIS A 56 -22.27 6.78 -16.62
CA HIS A 56 -22.26 5.39 -16.16
C HIS A 56 -22.45 5.29 -14.64
N LYS A 57 -21.78 6.16 -13.87
CA LYS A 57 -21.95 6.22 -12.41
C LYS A 57 -23.35 6.67 -12.01
N ALA A 58 -23.88 7.72 -12.64
CA ALA A 58 -25.23 8.22 -12.42
C ALA A 58 -26.31 7.20 -12.80
N ALA A 59 -26.03 6.33 -13.78
CA ALA A 59 -26.89 5.21 -14.15
C ALA A 59 -26.90 4.06 -13.12
N GLY A 60 -26.06 4.11 -12.09
CA GLY A 60 -26.03 3.15 -10.99
C GLY A 60 -24.91 2.10 -11.06
N ALA A 61 -23.86 2.33 -11.87
CA ALA A 61 -22.70 1.44 -11.83
C ALA A 61 -21.99 1.51 -10.46
N ASP A 62 -21.79 0.37 -9.80
CA ASP A 62 -21.07 0.27 -8.53
C ASP A 62 -19.60 0.73 -8.63
N SER A 63 -19.02 0.62 -9.83
CA SER A 63 -17.66 1.05 -10.14
C SER A 63 -17.53 1.40 -11.63
N VAL A 64 -16.70 2.39 -11.93
CA VAL A 64 -16.40 2.84 -13.29
C VAL A 64 -14.88 2.93 -13.45
N MET A 65 -14.34 2.31 -14.50
CA MET A 65 -12.92 2.38 -14.84
C MET A 65 -12.75 3.00 -16.22
N LEU A 66 -11.99 4.08 -16.29
CA LEU A 66 -11.51 4.68 -17.55
C LEU A 66 -10.10 4.18 -17.83
N VAL A 67 -9.87 3.71 -19.05
CA VAL A 67 -8.54 3.29 -19.54
C VAL A 67 -8.17 4.16 -20.73
N THR A 68 -7.04 4.84 -20.64
CA THR A 68 -6.44 5.62 -21.72
C THR A 68 -5.05 5.04 -22.04
N PRO A 69 -4.39 5.46 -23.14
CA PRO A 69 -3.05 4.96 -23.49
C PRO A 69 -1.97 5.22 -22.43
N ASP A 70 -2.17 6.22 -21.58
CA ASP A 70 -1.19 6.75 -20.63
C ASP A 70 -1.60 6.61 -19.15
N GLN A 71 -2.87 6.36 -18.85
CA GLN A 71 -3.36 6.26 -17.48
C GLN A 71 -4.65 5.43 -17.35
N MET A 72 -4.96 5.08 -16.10
CA MET A 72 -6.23 4.47 -15.73
C MET A 72 -6.81 5.20 -14.53
N ILE A 73 -8.12 5.42 -14.54
CA ILE A 73 -8.85 6.06 -13.43
C ILE A 73 -9.95 5.10 -12.98
N LEU A 74 -9.89 4.67 -11.72
CA LEU A 74 -10.91 3.84 -11.09
C LEU A 74 -11.71 4.67 -10.10
N GLN A 75 -13.02 4.76 -10.33
CA GLN A 75 -13.99 5.25 -9.37
C GLN A 75 -14.80 4.08 -8.83
N THR A 76 -14.81 3.92 -7.52
CA THR A 76 -15.53 2.84 -6.85
C THR A 76 -16.10 3.34 -5.52
N GLY A 77 -17.10 2.64 -5.00
CA GLY A 77 -17.62 2.89 -3.66
C GLY A 77 -16.55 2.73 -2.58
N LYS A 78 -16.82 3.28 -1.39
CA LYS A 78 -15.92 3.11 -0.24
C LYS A 78 -15.77 1.61 0.05
N SER A 79 -14.52 1.15 0.09
CA SER A 79 -14.19 -0.20 0.56
C SER A 79 -13.68 -0.14 2.00
N ASP A 80 -14.04 -1.12 2.82
CA ASP A 80 -13.44 -1.32 4.16
C ASP A 80 -12.11 -2.10 4.10
N LEU A 81 -11.46 -2.11 2.93
CA LEU A 81 -10.19 -2.80 2.73
C LEU A 81 -9.07 -2.10 3.51
N SER A 82 -8.19 -2.90 4.09
CA SER A 82 -6.99 -2.38 4.74
C SER A 82 -6.04 -1.75 3.71
N LEU A 83 -5.19 -0.81 4.15
CA LEU A 83 -4.12 -0.25 3.30
C LEU A 83 -3.27 -1.34 2.64
N ARG A 84 -2.98 -2.42 3.38
CA ARG A 84 -2.24 -3.57 2.86
C ARG A 84 -2.98 -4.27 1.73
N THR A 85 -4.28 -4.49 1.91
CA THR A 85 -5.12 -5.12 0.89
C THR A 85 -5.22 -4.25 -0.36
N LEU A 86 -5.37 -2.93 -0.20
CA LEU A 86 -5.38 -1.98 -1.31
C LEU A 86 -4.03 -2.00 -2.06
N ALA A 87 -2.91 -1.94 -1.33
CA ALA A 87 -1.57 -2.01 -1.89
C ALA A 87 -1.37 -3.26 -2.75
N HIS A 88 -1.67 -4.44 -2.22
CA HIS A 88 -1.45 -5.69 -2.94
C HIS A 88 -2.45 -5.93 -4.07
N ARG A 89 -3.69 -5.43 -3.95
CA ARG A 89 -4.70 -5.60 -5.00
C ARG A 89 -4.49 -4.69 -6.20
N TYR A 90 -4.11 -3.43 -5.96
CA TYR A 90 -4.05 -2.41 -7.02
C TYR A 90 -2.63 -2.04 -7.44
N PHE A 91 -1.63 -2.37 -6.62
CA PHE A 91 -0.22 -2.08 -6.91
C PHE A 91 0.66 -3.31 -6.66
N PRO A 92 0.40 -4.45 -7.32
CA PRO A 92 1.20 -5.66 -7.15
C PRO A 92 2.64 -5.47 -7.64
N ASP A 93 2.82 -4.65 -8.68
CA ASP A 93 4.09 -4.45 -9.38
C ASP A 93 4.95 -3.30 -8.85
N VAL A 94 4.61 -2.67 -7.73
CA VAL A 94 5.51 -1.64 -7.17
C VAL A 94 6.48 -2.26 -6.16
N ASP A 95 7.64 -1.63 -5.99
CA ASP A 95 8.59 -2.05 -4.95
C ASP A 95 8.14 -1.53 -3.58
N ILE A 96 7.49 -0.37 -3.56
CA ILE A 96 6.97 0.24 -2.33
C ILE A 96 5.68 1.04 -2.54
N VAL A 97 4.78 0.94 -1.57
CA VAL A 97 3.60 1.80 -1.42
C VAL A 97 3.82 2.78 -0.27
N ILE A 98 3.64 4.06 -0.55
CA ILE A 98 3.64 5.13 0.44
C ILE A 98 2.20 5.46 0.82
N GLY A 99 1.85 5.26 2.08
CA GLY A 99 0.55 5.67 2.61
C GLY A 99 0.59 7.10 3.13
N GLU A 100 -0.11 8.05 2.54
CA GLU A 100 -0.30 9.37 3.14
C GLU A 100 -1.55 9.35 4.03
N GLY A 101 -1.35 9.45 5.35
CA GLY A 101 -2.42 9.27 6.34
C GLY A 101 -2.42 7.87 6.93
N PHE A 102 -3.60 7.23 7.05
CA PHE A 102 -3.74 5.89 7.64
C PHE A 102 -3.18 5.78 9.08
N LYS A 103 -3.39 6.82 9.90
CA LYS A 103 -2.90 6.93 11.29
C LYS A 103 -3.12 5.67 12.12
N ARG A 104 -4.27 5.02 11.94
CA ARG A 104 -4.71 3.85 12.71
C ARG A 104 -4.47 2.50 12.03
N ALA A 105 -3.80 2.46 10.87
CA ALA A 105 -3.52 1.22 10.17
C ALA A 105 -2.59 0.32 11.00
N ARG A 106 -3.04 -0.88 11.35
CA ARG A 106 -2.29 -1.85 12.15
C ARG A 106 -1.23 -2.55 11.31
N GLY A 107 -0.08 -2.88 11.90
CA GLY A 107 0.98 -3.64 11.24
C GLY A 107 1.65 -2.92 10.07
N ILE A 108 1.54 -1.59 10.01
CA ILE A 108 2.20 -0.72 9.03
C ILE A 108 3.17 0.20 9.75
N SER A 109 4.42 0.25 9.26
CA SER A 109 5.46 1.16 9.78
C SER A 109 5.14 2.60 9.40
N LYS A 110 5.36 3.54 10.32
CA LYS A 110 4.96 4.94 10.18
C LYS A 110 6.12 5.90 10.37
N ILE A 111 6.15 6.94 9.55
CA ILE A 111 6.99 8.13 9.73
C ILE A 111 6.05 9.26 10.15
N GLU A 112 6.28 9.79 11.33
CA GLU A 112 5.49 10.89 11.87
C GLU A 112 6.02 12.22 11.38
N VAL A 113 5.14 13.12 10.92
CA VAL A 113 5.49 14.45 10.42
C VAL A 113 4.75 15.50 11.23
N PHE A 114 5.48 16.44 11.84
CA PHE A 114 4.90 17.56 12.57
C PHE A 114 5.81 18.80 12.57
N ARG A 115 5.20 19.97 12.75
CA ARG A 115 5.90 21.26 12.84
C ARG A 115 5.89 21.85 14.24
N ASP A 116 4.91 21.46 15.06
CA ASP A 116 4.73 21.92 16.44
C ASP A 116 4.73 20.73 17.43
N ASP A 117 5.13 20.97 18.67
CA ASP A 117 5.22 19.94 19.71
C ASP A 117 3.82 19.42 20.07
N ASP A 118 2.81 20.30 20.00
CA ASP A 118 1.40 19.98 20.24
C ASP A 118 0.78 19.09 19.13
N GLN A 119 1.51 18.85 18.04
CA GLN A 119 1.07 18.03 16.90
C GLN A 119 1.56 16.57 16.95
N LYS A 120 2.20 16.15 18.04
CA LYS A 120 2.64 14.76 18.22
C LYS A 120 1.45 13.80 18.26
N LEU A 121 1.59 12.69 17.56
CA LEU A 121 0.69 11.57 17.39
C LEU A 121 1.29 10.24 17.83
N ARG A 122 2.61 10.14 17.96
CA ARG A 122 3.31 8.87 18.27
C ARG A 122 2.84 8.17 19.54
N ASP A 123 2.30 8.93 20.50
CA ASP A 123 1.77 8.39 21.74
C ASP A 123 0.35 7.82 21.58
N GLU A 124 -0.34 8.19 20.50
CA GLU A 124 -1.71 7.75 20.17
C GLU A 124 -1.75 6.63 19.12
N VAL A 125 -0.62 6.37 18.43
CA VAL A 125 -0.58 5.46 17.27
C VAL A 125 0.57 4.47 17.36
N HIS A 126 0.30 3.22 16.98
CA HIS A 126 1.33 2.19 16.95
C HIS A 126 2.16 2.21 15.67
N GLY A 127 3.42 1.80 15.77
CA GLY A 127 4.29 1.54 14.62
C GLY A 127 5.03 2.75 14.08
N VAL A 128 5.13 3.85 14.84
CA VAL A 128 6.05 4.95 14.50
C VAL A 128 7.49 4.46 14.62
N ILE A 129 8.24 4.56 13.52
CA ILE A 129 9.65 4.12 13.43
C ILE A 129 10.63 5.28 13.24
N ALA A 130 10.12 6.45 12.82
CA ALA A 130 10.90 7.66 12.62
C ALA A 130 10.00 8.89 12.72
N VAL A 131 10.62 10.05 12.96
CA VAL A 131 9.97 11.36 13.03
C VAL A 131 10.63 12.30 12.01
N ALA A 132 9.85 13.14 11.34
CA ALA A 132 10.32 14.24 10.51
C ALA A 132 9.77 15.57 11.05
N THR A 133 10.65 16.45 11.51
CA THR A 133 10.31 17.72 12.16
C THR A 133 11.49 18.69 12.18
N ASN A 134 11.20 19.99 12.20
CA ASN A 134 12.22 21.03 12.38
C ASN A 134 12.37 21.45 13.86
N ILE A 135 11.65 20.82 14.79
CA ILE A 135 11.82 21.07 16.22
C ILE A 135 13.11 20.39 16.70
N ASP A 136 13.88 21.10 17.50
CA ASP A 136 15.11 20.59 18.09
C ASP A 136 14.84 19.67 19.29
N ARG A 137 15.77 18.76 19.56
CA ARG A 137 15.77 17.88 20.75
C ARG A 137 14.53 16.98 20.89
N VAL A 138 13.94 16.55 19.77
CA VAL A 138 12.90 15.52 19.78
C VAL A 138 13.50 14.16 20.12
N ALA A 139 12.96 13.48 21.14
CA ALA A 139 13.40 12.14 21.50
C ALA A 139 12.99 11.11 20.43
N GLY A 140 13.90 10.24 20.00
CA GLY A 140 13.60 9.16 19.07
C GLY A 140 14.86 8.55 18.45
N ASN A 141 14.76 7.30 17.98
CA ASN A 141 15.90 6.61 17.35
C ASN A 141 16.26 7.18 15.98
N TYR A 142 15.27 7.70 15.26
CA TYR A 142 15.43 8.29 13.93
C TYR A 142 14.59 9.56 13.85
N VAL A 143 15.27 10.70 13.79
CA VAL A 143 14.66 12.03 13.67
C VAL A 143 15.31 12.72 12.48
N PHE A 144 14.49 13.14 11.53
CA PHE A 144 14.89 13.84 10.31
C PHE A 144 14.34 15.26 10.33
N ARG A 145 14.98 16.18 9.63
CA ARG A 145 14.43 17.49 9.27
C ARG A 145 13.44 17.36 8.11
N LEU A 146 12.57 18.35 7.93
CA LEU A 146 11.55 18.33 6.87
C LEU A 146 12.13 18.48 5.46
N ASP A 147 13.38 18.90 5.32
CA ASP A 147 14.13 19.03 4.07
C ASP A 147 15.07 17.84 3.78
N GLU A 148 15.19 16.88 4.71
CA GLU A 148 16.03 15.67 4.60
C GLU A 148 15.29 14.51 3.90
N ALA A 149 14.60 14.81 2.80
CA ALA A 149 13.82 13.81 2.06
C ALA A 149 14.68 12.66 1.50
N ARG A 150 15.94 12.94 1.15
CA ARG A 150 16.88 11.94 0.63
C ARG A 150 17.29 10.94 1.71
N GLU A 151 17.56 11.43 2.90
CA GLU A 151 17.96 10.67 4.07
C GLU A 151 16.81 9.75 4.51
N ILE A 152 15.58 10.27 4.46
CA ILE A 152 14.37 9.47 4.68
C ILE A 152 14.23 8.38 3.61
N ALA A 153 14.47 8.69 2.33
CA ALA A 153 14.42 7.70 1.26
C ALA A 153 15.46 6.58 1.45
N LEU A 154 16.71 6.93 1.82
CA LEU A 154 17.77 5.96 2.12
C LEU A 154 17.45 5.13 3.37
N PHE A 155 16.83 5.73 4.38
CA PHE A 155 16.33 5.02 5.56
C PHE A 155 15.28 3.98 5.17
N ILE A 156 14.32 4.36 4.33
CA ILE A 156 13.28 3.47 3.80
C ILE A 156 13.90 2.34 2.98
N GLU A 157 14.80 2.66 2.05
CA GLU A 157 15.51 1.70 1.21
C GLU A 157 16.22 0.64 2.06
N LYS A 158 17.08 1.08 2.98
CA LYS A 158 17.85 0.19 3.85
C LYS A 158 16.95 -0.73 4.67
N ARG A 159 15.80 -0.22 5.14
CA ARG A 159 14.92 -0.98 6.04
C ARG A 159 13.95 -1.91 5.31
N PHE A 160 13.51 -1.55 4.11
CA PHE A 160 12.38 -2.21 3.45
C PHE A 160 12.67 -2.75 2.05
N LEU A 161 13.75 -2.31 1.38
CA LEU A 161 13.97 -2.58 -0.05
C LEU A 161 15.29 -3.33 -0.35
N THR A 162 16.29 -3.24 0.53
CA THR A 162 17.61 -3.90 0.33
C THR A 162 17.61 -5.43 0.47
N LYS A 163 16.54 -6.04 1.00
CA LYS A 163 16.41 -7.50 1.10
C LYS A 163 15.79 -8.10 -0.17
N LYS A 164 16.61 -8.29 -1.20
CA LYS A 164 16.30 -9.11 -2.39
C LYS A 164 17.01 -10.47 -2.39
N ASN A 165 17.23 -11.08 -1.21
CA ASN A 165 17.86 -12.40 -1.12
C ASN A 165 16.81 -13.48 -0.81
N GLY A 166 16.44 -14.22 -1.85
CA GLY A 166 15.39 -15.24 -1.89
C GLY A 166 14.15 -14.69 -2.56
N GLY A 167 14.04 -14.84 -3.89
CA GLY A 167 12.83 -14.47 -4.61
C GLY A 167 11.66 -15.28 -4.07
N GLU A 168 10.73 -14.62 -3.39
CA GLU A 168 9.51 -15.26 -2.90
C GLU A 168 8.69 -15.74 -4.10
N ILE A 169 8.64 -17.06 -4.31
CA ILE A 169 7.95 -17.69 -5.45
C ILE A 169 6.45 -17.83 -5.21
N THR A 170 5.98 -17.72 -3.95
CA THR A 170 4.56 -17.81 -3.62
C THR A 170 4.18 -16.86 -2.50
N ALA A 171 3.12 -16.11 -2.75
CA ALA A 171 2.51 -15.18 -1.82
C ALA A 171 1.16 -15.72 -1.34
N LEU A 172 1.03 -16.04 -0.05
CA LEU A 172 -0.28 -16.35 0.55
C LEU A 172 -0.84 -15.13 1.27
N LEU A 173 -1.98 -14.62 0.79
CA LEU A 173 -2.71 -13.53 1.42
C LEU A 173 -4.04 -14.06 1.98
N VAL A 174 -4.21 -13.95 3.30
CA VAL A 174 -5.49 -14.26 3.98
C VAL A 174 -6.14 -12.96 4.40
N ASN A 175 -7.33 -12.69 3.85
CA ASN A 175 -8.03 -11.41 4.02
C ASN A 175 -7.16 -10.19 3.64
N GLY A 176 -6.28 -10.36 2.64
CA GLY A 176 -5.31 -9.37 2.21
C GLY A 176 -4.08 -9.22 3.10
N ASN A 177 -3.96 -9.99 4.18
CA ASN A 177 -2.76 -10.05 5.02
C ASN A 177 -1.83 -11.14 4.52
N LYS A 178 -0.59 -10.76 4.20
CA LYS A 178 0.46 -11.71 3.87
C LYS A 178 0.75 -12.61 5.07
N ILE A 179 0.70 -13.92 4.86
CA ILE A 179 1.07 -14.93 5.85
C ILE A 179 2.53 -15.32 5.62
N PRO A 180 3.42 -15.19 6.62
CA PRO A 180 4.77 -15.73 6.53
C PRO A 180 4.70 -17.25 6.37
N ILE A 181 5.20 -17.76 5.25
CA ILE A 181 5.26 -19.19 4.96
C ILE A 181 6.69 -19.60 4.65
N LYS A 182 7.07 -20.79 5.14
CA LYS A 182 8.39 -21.37 4.93
C LYS A 182 8.60 -21.70 3.45
N GLU A 183 9.85 -21.71 3.01
CA GLU A 183 10.25 -21.97 1.62
C GLU A 183 9.60 -23.25 1.05
N PHE A 184 9.65 -24.37 1.79
CA PHE A 184 9.02 -25.60 1.35
C PHE A 184 7.50 -25.50 1.11
N ILE A 185 6.78 -24.64 1.87
CA ILE A 185 5.33 -24.42 1.66
C ILE A 185 5.12 -23.59 0.39
N GLN A 186 6.00 -22.63 0.12
CA GLN A 186 5.96 -21.86 -1.12
C GLN A 186 6.15 -22.78 -2.31
N GLU A 187 7.19 -23.63 -2.30
CA GLU A 187 7.47 -24.59 -3.36
C GLU A 187 6.31 -25.59 -3.56
N ALA A 188 5.77 -26.13 -2.46
CA ALA A 188 4.66 -27.09 -2.54
C ALA A 188 3.39 -26.47 -3.16
N LEU A 189 3.04 -25.24 -2.76
CA LEU A 189 1.89 -24.52 -3.33
C LEU A 189 2.12 -24.17 -4.79
N ALA A 190 3.28 -23.61 -5.13
CA ALA A 190 3.66 -23.28 -6.51
C ALA A 190 3.58 -24.53 -7.40
N GLY A 191 4.27 -25.61 -7.03
CA GLY A 191 4.32 -26.84 -7.82
C GLY A 191 2.96 -27.51 -7.99
N THR A 192 2.11 -27.47 -6.95
CA THR A 192 0.74 -28.02 -7.05
C THR A 192 -0.11 -27.24 -8.05
N ILE A 193 -0.13 -25.92 -7.92
CA ILE A 193 -0.93 -25.05 -8.78
C ILE A 193 -0.38 -25.06 -10.22
N GLU A 194 0.94 -25.00 -10.39
CA GLU A 194 1.58 -25.10 -11.70
C GLU A 194 1.25 -26.45 -12.35
N GLY A 195 1.26 -27.55 -11.58
CA GLY A 195 0.85 -28.87 -12.04
C GLY A 195 -0.59 -28.87 -12.59
N PHE A 196 -1.54 -28.24 -11.90
CA PHE A 196 -2.91 -28.09 -12.41
C PHE A 196 -2.95 -27.27 -13.69
N VAL A 197 -2.26 -26.13 -13.73
CA VAL A 197 -2.26 -25.23 -14.89
C VAL A 197 -1.64 -25.90 -16.13
N LYS A 198 -0.56 -26.67 -15.97
CA LYS A 198 0.08 -27.44 -17.07
C LYS A 198 -0.88 -28.42 -17.75
N THR A 199 -1.88 -28.95 -17.05
CA THR A 199 -2.88 -29.85 -17.66
C THR A 199 -3.88 -29.12 -18.56
N LEU A 200 -4.00 -27.79 -18.46
CA LEU A 200 -4.99 -26.99 -19.17
C LEU A 200 -4.61 -26.65 -20.63
N LYS A 201 -3.48 -27.19 -21.15
CA LYS A 201 -2.99 -26.95 -22.53
C LYS A 201 -2.91 -25.46 -22.91
N ILE A 202 -2.48 -24.60 -21.99
CA ILE A 202 -2.25 -23.18 -22.25
C ILE A 202 -0.98 -23.06 -23.11
N SER A 203 -1.07 -22.35 -24.24
CA SER A 203 0.00 -22.22 -25.25
C SER A 203 0.99 -21.08 -25.00
N ASP A 204 0.70 -20.21 -24.04
CA ASP A 204 1.47 -19.01 -23.78
C ASP A 204 2.55 -19.25 -22.72
N ASN A 205 3.59 -18.41 -22.73
CA ASN A 205 4.59 -18.40 -21.66
C ASN A 205 3.93 -17.92 -20.35
N ILE A 206 3.91 -18.77 -19.33
CA ILE A 206 3.27 -18.47 -18.05
C ILE A 206 4.29 -17.75 -17.16
N GLU A 207 4.08 -16.44 -16.94
CA GLU A 207 4.93 -15.61 -16.08
C GLU A 207 4.38 -15.50 -14.64
N GLU A 208 3.06 -15.56 -14.47
CA GLU A 208 2.38 -15.45 -13.18
C GLU A 208 1.10 -16.32 -13.14
N ILE A 209 0.79 -16.89 -11.97
CA ILE A 209 -0.48 -17.56 -11.70
C ILE A 209 -1.13 -16.92 -10.47
N GLU A 210 -2.27 -16.24 -10.67
CA GLU A 210 -3.09 -15.72 -9.57
C GLU A 210 -4.25 -16.67 -9.25
N VAL A 211 -4.31 -17.17 -8.02
CA VAL A 211 -5.44 -17.99 -7.53
C VAL A 211 -6.22 -17.22 -6.49
N ARG A 212 -7.51 -16.99 -6.76
CA ARG A 212 -8.46 -16.36 -5.83
C ARG A 212 -9.45 -17.37 -5.29
N ILE A 213 -9.36 -17.68 -4.01
CA ILE A 213 -10.28 -18.59 -3.32
C ILE A 213 -11.25 -17.78 -2.47
N ARG A 214 -12.56 -17.92 -2.72
CA ARG A 214 -13.63 -17.37 -1.88
C ARG A 214 -14.24 -18.50 -1.08
N LEU A 215 -14.29 -18.36 0.25
CA LEU A 215 -14.89 -19.33 1.14
C LEU A 215 -16.23 -18.77 1.63
N GLU A 216 -17.34 -19.48 1.38
CA GLU A 216 -18.64 -19.13 1.95
C GLU A 216 -18.76 -19.73 3.36
N GLY A 217 -18.82 -18.89 4.41
CA GLY A 217 -19.41 -19.24 5.71
C GLY A 217 -18.63 -20.13 6.69
N PHE A 218 -17.49 -19.68 7.23
CA PHE A 218 -16.86 -20.28 8.44
C PHE A 218 -17.05 -19.48 9.74
N GLY A 219 -18.00 -18.54 9.77
CA GLY A 219 -18.39 -17.82 10.98
C GLY A 219 -19.73 -18.33 11.53
N ASN A 220 -19.68 -18.94 12.71
CA ASN A 220 -20.80 -19.41 13.56
C ASN A 220 -21.51 -20.73 13.16
N LYS A 221 -20.81 -21.84 13.38
CA LYS A 221 -21.41 -23.04 13.99
C LYS A 221 -20.63 -23.43 15.25
N SER A 222 -20.69 -22.58 16.27
CA SER A 222 -20.60 -23.04 17.67
C SER A 222 -22.07 -23.10 18.12
N GLY A 223 -22.74 -24.24 18.18
CA GLY A 223 -22.36 -25.40 19.00
C GLY A 223 -23.01 -25.18 20.37
N LYS A 224 -24.11 -25.91 20.61
CA LYS A 224 -25.00 -25.86 21.79
C LYS A 224 -24.27 -25.86 23.13
#